data_AF-A0A8T3T0Q5-F1
#
_entry.id   AF-A0A8T3T0Q5-F1
#
_cell.length_a   1.000
_cell.length_b   1.000
_cell.length_c   1.000
_cell.angle_alpha   90.00
_cell.angle_beta   90.00
_cell.angle_gamma   90.00
#
_symmetry.space_group_name_H-M   'P 1'
#
loop_
_entity.id
_entity.type
_entity.pdbx_description
1 polymer ?
#
loop_
_entity_poly.entity_id
_entity_poly.type
_entity_poly.pdbx_seq_one_letter_code
_entity_poly.pdbx_strand_id
1 'polypeptide(L)'
;MDAGDVRRFFPEEEWDLVEALAARILPQPDRPLADRIRVVGLIDEMLHRDETDGFRKPDVPWHEELWRTGLAGVEQASRAQYGEAFEHLQPEEQDGVLAAIQAGHAAGDALMPAPSTKRHAPVDAVVVGVGAAGGVLVKELAEAGWSVVGLEAGPFWDSQRDFVCTSSTGVTGASPRATIRSGWPAT
;
A
#
# COMPACT_ATOMS: atom_id res chain seq x y z
N MET A 1 5.10 -23.69 -18.12
CA MET A 1 5.71 -22.36 -17.97
C MET A 1 5.01 -21.47 -18.97
N ASP A 2 3.94 -20.82 -18.53
CA ASP A 2 3.22 -19.85 -19.34
C ASP A 2 3.96 -18.51 -19.26
N ALA A 3 4.03 -17.79 -20.38
CA ALA A 3 4.86 -16.60 -20.51
C ALA A 3 4.30 -15.46 -19.65
N GLY A 4 4.98 -15.07 -18.56
CA GLY A 4 4.65 -13.79 -17.94
C GLY A 4 5.35 -13.35 -16.67
N ASP A 5 5.97 -14.18 -15.83
CA ASP A 5 6.61 -13.70 -14.56
C ASP A 5 8.10 -13.88 -14.70
N VAL A 6 8.73 -12.89 -15.32
CA VAL A 6 10.15 -12.70 -15.09
C VAL A 6 10.26 -12.05 -13.72
N ARG A 7 10.57 -12.85 -12.70
CA ARG A 7 10.92 -12.39 -11.36
C ARG A 7 12.11 -11.42 -11.45
N ARG A 8 11.95 -10.19 -10.94
CA ARG A 8 12.90 -9.07 -11.08
C ARG A 8 13.38 -8.51 -9.76
N PHE A 9 12.58 -8.58 -8.70
CA PHE A 9 12.89 -7.98 -7.41
C PHE A 9 13.08 -9.04 -6.32
N PHE A 10 12.12 -9.95 -6.16
CA PHE A 10 12.19 -10.97 -5.12
C PHE A 10 13.18 -12.09 -5.49
N PRO A 11 13.99 -12.58 -4.54
CA PRO A 11 14.61 -13.90 -4.61
C PRO A 11 13.55 -15.01 -4.65
N GLU A 12 13.96 -16.24 -4.97
CA GLU A 12 13.06 -17.40 -5.06
C GLU A 12 12.30 -17.67 -3.77
N GLU A 13 13.01 -17.73 -2.66
CA GLU A 13 12.45 -18.02 -1.34
C GLU A 13 11.41 -16.97 -0.92
N GLU A 14 11.68 -15.69 -1.22
CA GLU A 14 10.73 -14.61 -0.93
C GLU A 14 9.53 -14.62 -1.87
N TRP A 15 9.73 -15.00 -3.13
CA TRP A 15 8.64 -15.16 -4.08
C TRP A 15 7.65 -16.23 -3.61
N ASP A 16 8.16 -17.39 -3.21
CA ASP A 16 7.33 -18.51 -2.73
C ASP A 16 6.57 -18.12 -1.44
N LEU A 17 7.24 -17.42 -0.53
CA LEU A 17 6.61 -16.86 0.66
C LEU A 17 5.48 -15.85 0.31
N VAL A 18 5.72 -14.93 -0.60
CA VAL A 18 4.72 -13.93 -1.03
C VAL A 18 3.56 -14.60 -1.78
N GLU A 19 3.81 -15.65 -2.57
CA GLU A 19 2.74 -16.46 -3.18
C GLU A 19 1.87 -17.14 -2.14
N ALA A 20 2.47 -17.78 -1.13
CA ALA A 20 1.74 -18.41 -0.03
C ALA A 20 0.90 -17.38 0.74
N LEU A 21 1.46 -16.21 1.05
CA LEU A 21 0.76 -15.10 1.68
C LEU A 21 -0.42 -14.60 0.82
N ALA A 22 -0.19 -14.35 -0.46
CA ALA A 22 -1.22 -13.87 -1.39
C ALA A 22 -2.37 -14.88 -1.51
N ALA A 23 -2.06 -16.19 -1.52
CA ALA A 23 -3.06 -17.25 -1.56
C ALA A 23 -3.96 -17.28 -0.31
N ARG A 24 -3.47 -16.81 0.84
CA ARG A 24 -4.26 -16.68 2.07
C ARG A 24 -5.02 -15.35 2.19
N ILE A 25 -4.36 -14.25 1.85
CA ILE A 25 -4.90 -12.89 2.04
C ILE A 25 -5.91 -12.53 0.94
N LEU A 26 -5.61 -12.87 -0.32
CA LEU A 26 -6.45 -12.56 -1.48
C LEU A 26 -6.68 -13.82 -2.33
N PRO A 27 -7.38 -14.83 -1.79
CA PRO A 27 -7.69 -16.04 -2.54
C PRO A 27 -8.57 -15.70 -3.75
N GLN A 28 -8.28 -16.33 -4.89
CA GLN A 28 -9.04 -16.14 -6.14
C GLN A 28 -9.69 -17.47 -6.59
N PRO A 29 -10.56 -18.11 -5.76
CA PRO A 29 -11.14 -19.42 -6.07
C PRO A 29 -12.12 -19.35 -7.25
N ASP A 30 -12.79 -18.22 -7.42
CA ASP A 30 -13.84 -18.04 -8.44
C ASP A 30 -13.30 -17.75 -9.84
N ARG A 31 -11.97 -17.73 -10.01
CA ARG A 31 -11.30 -17.45 -11.29
C ARG A 31 -10.57 -18.69 -11.81
N PRO A 32 -10.76 -19.07 -13.08
CA PRO A 32 -9.89 -20.02 -13.76
C PRO A 32 -8.42 -19.59 -13.64
N LEU A 33 -7.49 -20.54 -13.58
CA LEU A 33 -6.07 -20.26 -13.37
C LEU A 33 -5.50 -19.23 -14.35
N ALA A 34 -5.89 -19.32 -15.62
CA ALA A 34 -5.45 -18.40 -16.68
C ALA A 34 -5.96 -16.95 -16.49
N ASP A 35 -7.04 -16.75 -15.74
CA ASP A 35 -7.69 -15.46 -15.52
C ASP A 35 -7.41 -14.87 -14.13
N ARG A 36 -6.59 -15.57 -13.32
CA ARG A 36 -6.19 -15.08 -12.01
C ARG A 36 -5.30 -13.86 -12.16
N ILE A 37 -5.56 -12.87 -11.32
CA ILE A 37 -4.71 -11.70 -11.19
C ILE A 37 -3.38 -12.17 -10.63
N ARG A 38 -2.29 -11.73 -11.26
CA ARG A 38 -0.91 -12.14 -10.96
C ARG A 38 -0.37 -11.23 -9.87
N VAL A 39 -0.96 -11.33 -8.69
CA VAL A 39 -0.72 -10.40 -7.56
C VAL A 39 0.77 -10.26 -7.25
N VAL A 40 1.48 -11.38 -7.12
CA VAL A 40 2.92 -11.38 -6.81
C VAL A 40 3.74 -10.77 -7.95
N GLY A 41 3.45 -11.11 -9.21
CA GLY A 41 4.10 -10.49 -10.37
C GLY A 41 3.89 -8.98 -10.46
N LEU A 42 2.68 -8.50 -10.15
CA LEU A 42 2.38 -7.06 -10.10
C LEU A 42 3.16 -6.35 -8.98
N ILE A 43 3.26 -6.98 -7.80
CA ILE A 43 4.03 -6.44 -6.67
C ILE A 43 5.54 -6.44 -7.00
N ASP A 44 6.06 -7.51 -7.57
CA ASP A 44 7.47 -7.63 -7.97
C ASP A 44 7.86 -6.58 -9.02
N GLU A 45 7.01 -6.36 -10.03
CA GLU A 45 7.22 -5.34 -11.04
C GLU A 45 7.16 -3.92 -10.45
N MET A 46 6.19 -3.64 -9.57
CA MET A 46 6.06 -2.37 -8.85
C MET A 46 7.32 -2.08 -8.02
N LEU A 47 7.80 -3.05 -7.23
CA LEU A 47 9.00 -2.90 -6.41
C LEU A 47 10.27 -2.77 -7.25
N HIS A 48 10.37 -3.52 -8.35
CA HIS A 48 11.49 -3.38 -9.28
C HIS A 48 11.58 -1.98 -9.91
N ARG A 49 10.43 -1.37 -10.21
CA ARG A 49 10.38 -0.02 -10.78
C ARG A 49 10.48 1.10 -9.76
N ASP A 50 10.49 0.76 -8.47
CA ASP A 50 10.37 1.72 -7.36
C ASP A 50 9.14 2.64 -7.53
N GLU A 51 8.05 2.07 -8.07
CA GLU A 51 6.77 2.74 -8.19
C GLU A 51 6.08 2.70 -6.83
N THR A 52 5.73 3.87 -6.30
CA THR A 52 5.02 3.99 -5.02
C THR A 52 3.68 4.67 -5.24
N ASP A 53 2.61 4.04 -4.79
CA ASP A 53 1.27 4.64 -4.77
C ASP A 53 0.95 5.16 -3.36
N GLY A 54 1.12 6.47 -3.18
CA GLY A 54 0.57 7.16 -2.02
C GLY A 54 1.58 7.63 -0.97
N PHE A 55 1.11 7.68 0.28
CA PHE A 55 1.69 8.47 1.35
C PHE A 55 2.65 7.65 2.23
N ARG A 56 3.95 7.98 2.17
CA ARG A 56 4.95 7.54 3.16
C ARG A 56 5.03 8.56 4.29
N LYS A 57 4.72 8.14 5.53
CA LYS A 57 5.04 8.99 6.69
C LYS A 57 6.55 9.17 6.80
N PRO A 58 7.06 10.34 7.24
CA PRO A 58 8.50 10.60 7.29
C PRO A 58 9.33 9.53 8.02
N ASP A 59 8.76 8.91 9.05
CA ASP A 59 9.34 7.89 9.93
C ASP A 59 9.16 6.43 9.46
N VAL A 60 8.43 6.22 8.36
CA VAL A 60 8.20 4.90 7.78
C VAL A 60 9.26 4.64 6.70
N PRO A 61 9.99 3.51 6.74
CA PRO A 61 10.96 3.13 5.70
C PRO A 61 10.36 3.10 4.29
N TRP A 62 11.23 3.05 3.28
CA TRP A 62 10.79 2.87 1.89
C TRP A 62 10.22 1.47 1.66
N HIS A 63 9.41 1.31 0.61
CA HIS A 63 8.62 0.09 0.37
C HIS A 63 9.51 -1.16 0.32
N GLU A 64 10.66 -1.14 -0.35
CA GLU A 64 11.60 -2.27 -0.36
C GLU A 64 11.97 -2.75 1.06
N GLU A 65 12.38 -1.83 1.93
CA GLU A 65 12.77 -2.15 3.30
C GLU A 65 11.57 -2.66 4.12
N LEU A 66 10.38 -2.08 3.92
CA LEU A 66 9.14 -2.54 4.55
C LEU A 66 8.77 -3.96 4.13
N TRP A 67 8.88 -4.28 2.84
CA TRP A 67 8.59 -5.63 2.32
C TRP A 67 9.56 -6.65 2.92
N ARG A 68 10.87 -6.39 2.89
CA ARG A 68 11.87 -7.30 3.48
C ARG A 68 11.65 -7.49 4.98
N THR A 69 11.38 -6.41 5.70
CA THR A 69 11.11 -6.42 7.14
C THR A 69 9.83 -7.18 7.48
N GLY A 70 8.77 -7.01 6.69
CA GLY A 70 7.52 -7.74 6.82
C GLY A 70 7.67 -9.23 6.57
N LEU A 71 8.35 -9.62 5.50
CA LEU A 71 8.60 -11.03 5.16
C LEU A 71 9.46 -11.72 6.21
N ALA A 72 10.53 -11.07 6.68
CA ALA A 72 11.33 -11.58 7.79
C ALA A 72 10.50 -11.75 9.08
N GLY A 73 9.54 -10.86 9.31
CA GLY A 73 8.59 -10.94 10.41
C GLY A 73 7.66 -12.15 10.33
N VAL A 74 7.09 -12.42 9.16
CA VAL A 74 6.26 -13.62 8.92
C VAL A 74 7.08 -14.89 9.14
N GLU A 75 8.31 -14.92 8.64
CA GLU A 75 9.18 -16.08 8.75
C GLU A 75 9.57 -16.37 10.22
N GLN A 76 9.91 -15.33 10.99
CA GLN A 76 10.17 -15.45 12.43
C GLN A 76 8.94 -15.98 13.18
N ALA A 77 7.76 -15.42 12.89
CA ALA A 77 6.52 -15.83 13.54
C ALA A 77 6.18 -17.31 13.25
N SER A 78 6.33 -17.72 11.99
CA SER A 78 6.06 -19.10 11.53
C SER A 78 6.96 -20.10 12.22
N ARG A 79 8.28 -19.84 12.21
CA ARG A 79 9.26 -20.71 12.88
C ARG A 79 9.08 -20.74 14.39
N ALA A 80 8.75 -19.63 15.01
CA ALA A 80 8.54 -19.56 16.46
C ALA A 80 7.28 -20.33 16.89
N GLN A 81 6.20 -20.28 16.11
CA GLN A 81 4.92 -20.88 16.47
C GLN A 81 4.80 -22.35 16.06
N TYR A 82 5.35 -22.72 14.90
CA TYR A 82 5.15 -24.03 14.29
C TYR A 82 6.45 -24.76 13.90
N GLY A 83 7.62 -24.09 14.00
CA GLY A 83 8.93 -24.70 13.74
C GLY A 83 9.36 -24.74 12.27
N GLU A 84 8.50 -24.32 11.34
CA GLU A 84 8.74 -24.39 9.89
C GLU A 84 8.55 -23.03 9.20
N ALA A 85 9.02 -22.92 7.96
CA ALA A 85 8.78 -21.76 7.10
C ALA A 85 7.30 -21.65 6.71
N PHE A 86 6.79 -20.44 6.51
CA PHE A 86 5.35 -20.19 6.33
C PHE A 86 4.76 -20.97 5.14
N GLU A 87 5.45 -20.97 4.01
CA GLU A 87 5.03 -21.64 2.77
C GLU A 87 4.98 -23.18 2.90
N HIS A 88 5.62 -23.75 3.93
CA HIS A 88 5.59 -25.18 4.23
C HIS A 88 4.57 -25.58 5.29
N LEU A 89 3.91 -24.61 5.93
CA LEU A 89 2.85 -24.86 6.91
C LEU A 89 1.55 -25.35 6.26
N GLN A 90 0.72 -26.05 7.05
CA GLN A 90 -0.64 -26.35 6.61
C GLN A 90 -1.50 -25.07 6.54
N PRO A 91 -2.56 -25.03 5.72
CA PRO A 91 -3.38 -23.82 5.55
C PRO A 91 -3.92 -23.24 6.87
N GLU A 92 -4.33 -24.10 7.81
CA GLU A 92 -4.83 -23.67 9.11
C GLU A 92 -3.73 -23.06 9.99
N GLU A 93 -2.50 -23.56 9.87
CA GLU A 93 -1.34 -23.04 10.59
C GLU A 93 -0.91 -21.69 10.01
N GLN A 94 -0.92 -21.55 8.67
CA GLN A 94 -0.72 -20.28 7.98
C GLN A 94 -1.71 -19.21 8.44
N ASP A 95 -3.01 -19.54 8.46
CA ASP A 95 -4.06 -18.64 8.95
C ASP A 95 -3.82 -18.28 10.44
N GLY A 96 -3.32 -19.22 11.23
CA GLY A 96 -2.93 -19.00 12.62
C GLY A 96 -1.79 -18.00 12.80
N VAL A 97 -0.75 -18.06 11.96
CA VAL A 97 0.35 -17.07 11.95
C VAL A 97 -0.21 -15.69 11.58
N LEU A 98 -0.99 -15.60 10.50
CA LEU A 98 -1.57 -14.33 10.03
C LEU A 98 -2.46 -13.69 11.09
N ALA A 99 -3.27 -14.49 11.78
CA ALA A 99 -4.10 -14.01 12.88
C ALA A 99 -3.27 -13.47 14.06
N ALA A 100 -2.15 -14.14 14.41
CA ALA A 100 -1.25 -13.67 15.47
C ALA A 100 -0.58 -12.34 15.10
N ILE A 101 -0.15 -12.19 13.84
CA ILE A 101 0.42 -10.94 13.31
C ILE A 101 -0.62 -9.82 13.36
N GLN A 102 -1.83 -10.08 12.87
CA GLN A 102 -2.92 -9.11 12.88
C GLN A 102 -3.31 -8.67 14.29
N ALA A 103 -3.22 -9.57 15.28
CA ALA A 103 -3.50 -9.26 16.68
C ALA A 103 -2.33 -8.55 17.40
N GLY A 104 -1.16 -8.44 16.77
CA GLY A 104 0.05 -7.91 17.41
C GLY A 104 0.64 -8.85 18.46
N HIS A 105 0.39 -10.16 18.36
CA HIS A 105 0.86 -11.19 19.29
C HIS A 105 1.87 -12.16 18.65
N ALA A 106 2.21 -11.99 17.37
CA ALA A 106 3.22 -12.80 16.72
C ALA A 106 4.58 -12.63 17.41
N ALA A 107 5.31 -13.73 17.54
CA ALA A 107 6.68 -13.74 18.05
C ALA A 107 7.66 -13.25 16.97
N GLY A 108 8.76 -12.63 17.40
CA GLY A 108 9.78 -12.05 16.53
C GLY A 108 9.85 -10.53 16.64
N ASP A 109 11.00 -9.98 16.31
CA ASP A 109 11.31 -8.55 16.46
C ASP A 109 11.34 -7.82 15.11
N ALA A 110 11.28 -8.57 14.00
CA ALA A 110 11.35 -7.98 12.67
C ALA A 110 10.08 -7.19 12.31
N LEU A 111 8.90 -7.60 12.76
CA LEU A 111 7.67 -6.87 12.44
C LEU A 111 7.71 -5.46 13.04
N MET A 112 7.70 -4.44 12.18
CA MET A 112 7.44 -3.09 12.64
C MET A 112 6.05 -3.03 13.29
N PRO A 113 5.87 -2.27 14.39
CA PRO A 113 4.56 -2.07 14.98
C PRO A 113 3.61 -1.53 13.91
N ALA A 114 2.54 -2.27 13.64
CA ALA A 114 1.54 -1.79 12.70
C ALA A 114 1.01 -0.43 13.20
N PRO A 115 0.86 0.59 12.33
CA PRO A 115 0.18 1.82 12.72
C PRO A 115 -1.20 1.43 13.27
N SER A 116 -1.61 2.05 14.39
CA SER A 116 -2.79 1.62 15.16
C SER A 116 -3.96 1.21 14.25
N THR A 117 -4.22 -0.09 14.15
CA THR A 117 -5.31 -0.64 13.34
C THR A 117 -6.60 -0.47 14.14
N LYS A 118 -7.11 0.76 14.22
CA LYS A 118 -8.48 0.95 14.68
C LYS A 118 -9.37 0.22 13.68
N ARG A 119 -9.98 -0.89 14.12
CA ARG A 119 -11.04 -1.52 13.35
C ARG A 119 -12.14 -0.48 13.19
N HIS A 120 -12.40 -0.09 11.95
CA HIS A 120 -13.51 0.80 11.66
C HIS A 120 -14.82 0.06 11.94
N ALA A 121 -15.79 0.79 12.49
CA ALA A 121 -17.16 0.28 12.55
C ALA A 121 -17.64 -0.04 11.12
N PRO A 122 -18.57 -1.00 10.95
CA PRO A 122 -19.21 -1.23 9.65
C PRO A 122 -19.70 0.09 9.04
N VAL A 123 -19.50 0.23 7.73
CA VAL A 123 -19.90 1.43 6.98
C VAL A 123 -20.99 1.09 5.98
N ASP A 124 -21.83 2.07 5.66
CA ASP A 124 -22.96 1.91 4.74
C ASP A 124 -22.52 1.88 3.27
N ALA A 125 -21.42 2.57 2.95
CA ALA A 125 -20.85 2.58 1.60
C ALA A 125 -19.32 2.75 1.59
N VAL A 126 -18.69 2.21 0.54
CA VAL A 126 -17.28 2.47 0.18
C VAL A 126 -17.23 3.01 -1.24
N VAL A 127 -16.57 4.14 -1.43
CA VAL A 127 -16.33 4.77 -2.74
C VAL A 127 -14.87 4.56 -3.12
N VAL A 128 -14.63 3.84 -4.23
CA VAL A 128 -13.28 3.59 -4.76
C VAL A 128 -12.99 4.60 -5.88
N GLY A 129 -11.95 5.41 -5.69
CA GLY A 129 -11.61 6.59 -6.47
C GLY A 129 -12.33 7.84 -5.97
N VAL A 130 -11.63 8.71 -5.22
CA VAL A 130 -12.12 10.00 -4.68
C VAL A 130 -11.59 11.17 -5.52
N GLY A 131 -11.66 11.01 -6.85
CA GLY A 131 -11.44 12.09 -7.80
C GLY A 131 -12.64 13.05 -7.92
N ALA A 132 -12.75 13.76 -9.05
CA ALA A 132 -13.80 14.75 -9.26
C ALA A 132 -15.23 14.22 -9.03
N ALA A 133 -15.53 13.00 -9.47
CA ALA A 133 -16.84 12.38 -9.27
C ALA A 133 -16.98 11.73 -7.89
N GLY A 134 -15.98 10.96 -7.47
CA GLY A 134 -16.03 10.22 -6.21
C GLY A 134 -16.09 11.11 -4.98
N GLY A 135 -15.37 12.24 -4.98
CA GLY A 135 -15.43 13.22 -3.89
C GLY A 135 -16.82 13.82 -3.72
N VAL A 136 -17.51 14.14 -4.83
CA VAL A 136 -18.90 14.62 -4.78
C VAL A 136 -19.82 13.53 -4.25
N LEU A 137 -19.68 12.29 -4.71
CA LEU A 137 -20.50 11.18 -4.23
C LEU A 137 -20.31 10.93 -2.72
N VAL A 138 -19.07 10.96 -2.23
CA VAL A 138 -18.77 10.83 -0.79
C VAL A 138 -19.47 11.93 0.01
N LYS A 139 -19.42 13.19 -0.46
CA LYS A 139 -20.12 14.32 0.18
C LYS A 139 -21.62 14.07 0.25
N GLU A 140 -22.26 13.77 -0.88
CA GLU A 140 -23.72 13.63 -0.96
C GLU A 140 -24.22 12.46 -0.08
N LEU A 141 -23.51 11.33 -0.07
CA LEU A 141 -23.85 10.20 0.80
C LEU A 141 -23.67 10.56 2.29
N ALA A 142 -22.58 11.25 2.65
CA ALA A 142 -22.35 11.69 4.02
C ALA A 142 -23.42 12.69 4.49
N GLU A 143 -23.83 13.64 3.65
CA GLU A 143 -24.90 14.60 3.95
C GLU A 143 -26.28 13.92 4.08
N ALA A 144 -26.49 12.81 3.36
CA ALA A 144 -27.66 11.95 3.54
C ALA A 144 -27.61 11.12 4.85
N GLY A 145 -26.56 11.27 5.67
CA GLY A 145 -26.41 10.62 6.96
C GLY A 145 -25.76 9.24 6.91
N TRP A 146 -25.17 8.85 5.77
CA TRP A 146 -24.48 7.57 5.64
C TRP A 146 -23.07 7.63 6.23
N SER A 147 -22.64 6.52 6.83
CA SER A 147 -21.23 6.29 7.14
C SER A 147 -20.52 5.80 5.88
N VAL A 148 -19.57 6.58 5.38
CA VAL A 148 -18.91 6.33 4.08
C VAL A 148 -17.40 6.39 4.22
N VAL A 149 -16.71 5.48 3.53
CA VAL A 149 -15.25 5.49 3.36
C VAL A 149 -14.91 5.74 1.90
N GLY A 150 -14.00 6.69 1.65
CA GLY A 150 -13.41 6.92 0.33
C GLY A 150 -12.00 6.30 0.26
N LEU A 151 -11.69 5.60 -0.82
CA LEU A 151 -10.36 5.05 -1.12
C LEU A 151 -9.84 5.73 -2.38
N GLU A 152 -8.62 6.26 -2.37
CA GLU A 152 -7.99 6.91 -3.53
C GLU A 152 -6.55 6.43 -3.67
N ALA A 153 -6.14 6.13 -4.91
CA ALA A 153 -4.79 5.66 -5.23
C ALA A 153 -3.83 6.83 -5.51
N GLY A 154 -4.35 7.95 -6.00
CA GLY A 154 -3.57 9.13 -6.34
C GLY A 154 -2.79 9.73 -5.16
N PRO A 155 -1.73 10.52 -5.45
CA PRO A 155 -0.89 11.11 -4.41
C PRO A 155 -1.70 12.07 -3.54
N PHE A 156 -1.29 12.21 -2.27
CA PHE A 156 -1.84 13.24 -1.41
C PHE A 156 -1.34 14.61 -1.90
N TRP A 157 -2.26 15.48 -2.26
CA TRP A 157 -1.95 16.85 -2.66
C TRP A 157 -1.93 17.77 -1.42
N ASP A 158 -0.81 18.43 -1.17
CA ASP A 158 -0.76 19.52 -0.20
C ASP A 158 -1.49 20.73 -0.79
N SER A 159 -2.69 21.00 -0.25
CA SER A 159 -3.52 22.15 -0.64
C SER A 159 -2.76 23.49 -0.75
N GLN A 160 -1.72 23.70 0.07
CA GLN A 160 -0.96 24.95 0.09
C GLN A 160 0.15 25.00 -0.98
N ARG A 161 0.64 23.85 -1.44
CA ARG A 161 1.76 23.76 -2.39
C ARG A 161 1.33 23.36 -3.79
N ASP A 162 0.31 22.51 -3.89
CA ASP A 162 -0.05 21.83 -5.13
C ASP A 162 -1.26 22.45 -5.83
N PHE A 163 -2.04 23.27 -5.12
CA PHE A 163 -3.17 24.02 -5.66
C PHE A 163 -2.84 25.50 -5.87
N VAL A 164 -1.56 25.83 -6.13
CA VAL A 164 -1.19 27.15 -6.64
C VAL A 164 -1.78 27.28 -8.04
N CYS A 165 -2.94 27.93 -8.13
CA CYS A 165 -3.49 28.38 -9.39
C CYS A 165 -2.55 29.47 -9.92
N THR A 166 -1.60 29.11 -10.79
CA THR A 166 -0.85 30.10 -11.54
C THR A 166 -1.83 30.82 -12.45
N SER A 167 -2.36 31.96 -12.01
CA SER A 167 -3.04 32.90 -12.90
C SER A 167 -2.05 33.26 -14.00
N SER A 168 -2.34 32.82 -15.21
CA SER A 168 -1.48 32.98 -16.37
C SER A 168 -1.20 34.46 -16.64
N THR A 169 0.08 34.82 -16.68
CA THR A 169 0.56 35.89 -17.55
C THR A 169 2.02 35.64 -17.91
N GLY A 170 2.24 35.26 -19.17
CA GLY A 170 3.52 35.42 -19.88
C GLY A 170 4.50 34.25 -19.79
N VAL A 171 4.56 33.47 -20.87
CA VAL A 171 5.74 32.64 -21.22
C VAL A 171 6.92 33.57 -21.52
N THR A 172 8.09 33.32 -20.90
CA THR A 172 9.36 33.04 -21.61
C THR A 172 10.45 32.56 -20.64
N GLY A 173 10.94 31.35 -20.89
CA GLY A 173 12.37 30.99 -20.88
C GLY A 173 13.20 31.08 -19.58
N ALA A 174 13.84 29.94 -19.29
CA ALA A 174 15.03 29.74 -18.43
C ALA A 174 14.81 29.51 -16.92
N SER A 175 15.06 28.26 -16.51
CA SER A 175 15.67 27.92 -15.20
C SER A 175 17.01 28.69 -15.10
N PRO A 176 17.42 29.28 -13.95
CA PRO A 176 17.55 28.55 -12.67
C PRO A 176 17.30 29.35 -11.36
N ARG A 177 17.11 28.60 -10.26
CA ARG A 177 17.29 29.02 -8.85
C ARG A 177 16.67 30.37 -8.44
N ALA A 178 15.41 30.36 -8.02
CA ALA A 178 14.80 31.53 -7.38
C ALA A 178 15.14 31.57 -5.87
N THR A 179 16.00 32.51 -5.49
CA THR A 179 16.13 33.01 -4.12
C THR A 179 14.97 33.96 -3.85
N ILE A 180 14.16 33.70 -2.83
CA ILE A 180 13.08 34.59 -2.41
C ILE A 180 13.69 35.75 -1.61
N ARG A 181 13.55 36.99 -2.09
CA ARG A 181 13.70 38.20 -1.26
C ARG A 181 12.31 38.77 -1.01
N SER A 182 11.89 38.73 0.25
CA SER A 182 10.67 39.40 0.73
C SER A 182 10.95 40.88 0.93
N GLY A 183 10.22 41.74 0.21
CA GLY A 183 10.20 43.18 0.46
C GLY A 183 9.11 43.85 -0.38
N TRP A 184 7.95 44.09 0.21
CA TRP A 184 6.99 45.06 -0.32
C TRP A 184 7.36 46.44 0.25
N PRO A 185 7.51 47.49 -0.57
CA PRO A 185 7.50 48.85 -0.05
C PRO A 185 6.05 49.25 0.25
N ALA A 186 5.82 49.75 1.46
CA ALA A 186 4.59 50.43 1.82
C ALA A 186 4.48 51.74 1.05
N THR A 187 3.33 51.96 0.41
CA THR A 187 2.45 53.13 0.56
C THR A 187 1.09 52.80 -0.02
#